data_AF-A0A7Y5IUN2-F1
#
_entry.id   AF-A0A7Y5IUN2-F1
#
_cell.length_a   1.000
_cell.length_b   1.000
_cell.length_c   1.000
_cell.angle_alpha   90.00
_cell.angle_beta   90.00
_cell.angle_gamma   90.00
#
_symmetry.space_group_name_H-M   'P 1'
#
loop_
_entity.id
_entity.type
_entity.pdbx_description
1 polymer ?
#
loop_
_entity_poly.entity_id
_entity_poly.type
_entity_poly.pdbx_seq_one_letter_code
_entity_poly.pdbx_strand_id
1 'polypeptide(L)'
;RPIGSYARGLNGLEALAFVETASALSGDPKFEQGRNQLLEWGYHKEVIRQKLTFPPGNVFHSDDRLAFYVYHPLLQYTKDPELRSIYRRSLERSWEIERIEHVPWFNFIYGALTGNDCELDQATAHLREWPLDLIKYNFRNSHRADIHTPKGYTPYSGGVRPFSPRETNGRRWIDSWLDPDGGSNAREVEDPSGWLDAYWMARYHGMITAPATNDPELTSVPKRGLQLGAEPYKGPPRPE
;
A
#
# COMPACT_ATOMS: atom_id res chain seq x y z
N ARG A 1 -24.03 17.21 6.60
CA ARG A 1 -23.01 16.63 7.50
C ARG A 1 -21.82 17.58 7.52
N PRO A 2 -21.08 17.74 8.64
CA PRO A 2 -19.89 18.57 8.67
C PRO A 2 -18.84 18.10 7.64
N ILE A 3 -18.02 19.04 7.17
CA ILE A 3 -16.89 18.78 6.28
C ILE A 3 -15.98 17.71 6.90
N GLY A 4 -15.47 16.78 6.08
CA GLY A 4 -14.58 15.70 6.52
C GLY A 4 -15.26 14.50 7.16
N SER A 5 -16.58 14.54 7.40
CA SER A 5 -17.31 13.40 7.98
C SER A 5 -17.25 12.11 7.15
N TYR A 6 -16.98 12.21 5.84
CA TYR A 6 -16.80 11.05 4.97
C TYR A 6 -15.51 10.28 5.27
N ALA A 7 -14.46 10.95 5.76
CA ALA A 7 -13.14 10.36 6.05
C ALA A 7 -13.06 9.74 7.46
N ARG A 8 -14.17 9.71 8.21
CA ARG A 8 -14.20 9.25 9.61
C ARG A 8 -13.70 7.80 9.78
N GLY A 9 -13.89 6.95 8.77
CA GLY A 9 -13.37 5.58 8.77
C GLY A 9 -11.85 5.52 8.76
N LEU A 10 -11.20 6.21 7.81
CA LEU A 10 -9.74 6.24 7.68
C LEU A 10 -9.09 7.00 8.84
N ASN A 11 -9.58 8.19 9.18
CA ASN A 11 -9.07 8.96 10.32
C ASN A 11 -9.17 8.16 11.63
N GLY A 12 -10.26 7.39 11.79
CA GLY A 12 -10.45 6.49 12.92
C GLY A 12 -9.44 5.34 12.94
N LEU A 13 -9.21 4.72 11.77
CA LEU A 13 -8.22 3.67 11.60
C LEU A 13 -6.82 4.15 12.00
N GLU A 14 -6.42 5.33 11.51
CA GLU A 14 -5.14 5.97 11.84
C GLU A 14 -5.01 6.28 13.33
N ALA A 15 -6.01 6.96 13.90
CA ALA A 15 -6.00 7.33 15.31
C ALA A 15 -5.89 6.09 16.22
N LEU A 16 -6.65 5.03 15.91
CA LEU A 16 -6.58 3.75 16.63
C LEU A 16 -5.21 3.09 16.48
N ALA A 17 -4.64 3.07 15.28
CA ALA A 17 -3.32 2.50 15.05
C ALA A 17 -2.22 3.23 15.82
N PHE A 18 -2.25 4.56 15.85
CA PHE A 18 -1.27 5.35 16.60
C PHE A 18 -1.34 5.06 18.10
N VAL A 19 -2.52 5.09 18.70
CA VAL A 19 -2.65 4.85 20.15
C VAL A 19 -2.35 3.40 20.52
N GLU A 20 -2.73 2.41 19.71
CA GLU A 20 -2.40 1.00 19.96
C GLU A 20 -0.89 0.75 19.86
N THR A 21 -0.24 1.30 18.84
CA THR A 21 1.21 1.19 18.66
C THR A 21 1.96 1.87 19.80
N ALA A 22 1.58 3.11 20.12
CA ALA A 22 2.21 3.85 21.19
C ALA A 22 2.00 3.18 22.56
N SER A 23 0.81 2.66 22.84
CA SER A 23 0.52 1.89 24.04
C SER A 23 1.40 0.63 24.11
N ALA A 24 1.51 -0.14 23.02
CA ALA A 24 2.30 -1.36 22.98
C ALA A 24 3.82 -1.13 23.14
N LEU A 25 4.35 -0.02 22.60
CA LEU A 25 5.79 0.27 22.64
C LEU A 25 6.24 1.03 23.90
N SER A 26 5.40 1.92 24.44
CA SER A 26 5.77 2.75 25.58
C SER A 26 5.24 2.26 26.92
N GLY A 27 4.12 1.53 26.93
CA GLY A 27 3.38 1.19 28.15
C GLY A 27 2.75 2.39 28.88
N ASP A 28 2.76 3.60 28.29
CA ASP A 28 2.20 4.80 28.93
C ASP A 28 0.65 4.71 28.98
N PRO A 29 0.03 4.75 30.18
CA PRO A 29 -1.42 4.63 30.35
C PRO A 29 -2.25 5.65 29.56
N LYS A 30 -1.67 6.81 29.18
CA LYS A 30 -2.39 7.83 28.43
C LYS A 30 -2.84 7.33 27.04
N PHE A 31 -2.10 6.42 26.43
CA PHE A 31 -2.45 5.86 25.12
C PHE A 31 -3.59 4.86 25.21
N GLU A 32 -3.66 4.09 26.30
CA GLU A 32 -4.81 3.24 26.59
C GLU A 32 -6.07 4.07 26.86
N GLN A 33 -5.95 5.17 27.62
CA GLN A 33 -7.05 6.11 27.82
C GLN A 33 -7.51 6.72 26.48
N GLY A 34 -6.57 7.13 25.62
CA GLY A 34 -6.85 7.62 24.28
C GLY A 34 -7.58 6.58 23.42
N ARG A 35 -7.13 5.32 23.45
CA ARG A 35 -7.85 4.21 22.78
C ARG A 35 -9.28 4.08 23.29
N ASN A 36 -9.47 4.02 24.61
CA ASN A 36 -10.81 3.87 25.20
C ASN A 36 -11.74 5.03 24.79
N GLN A 37 -11.22 6.26 24.72
CA GLN A 37 -11.98 7.41 24.24
C GLN A 37 -12.39 7.26 22.76
N LEU A 38 -11.48 6.79 21.89
CA LEU A 38 -11.79 6.54 20.48
C LEU A 38 -12.85 5.43 20.33
N LEU A 39 -12.79 4.41 21.18
CA LEU A 39 -13.79 3.33 21.21
C LEU A 39 -15.15 3.86 21.65
N GLU A 40 -15.21 4.70 22.69
CA GLU A 40 -16.43 5.37 23.16
C GLU A 40 -17.05 6.24 22.07
N TRP A 41 -16.22 6.99 21.33
CA TRP A 41 -16.67 7.76 20.15
C TRP A 41 -17.11 6.89 18.97
N GLY A 42 -16.91 5.57 19.05
CA GLY A 42 -17.39 4.60 18.07
C GLY A 42 -16.49 4.43 16.85
N TYR A 43 -15.23 4.88 16.89
CA TYR A 43 -14.34 4.82 15.72
C TYR A 43 -14.09 3.39 15.23
N HIS A 44 -13.98 2.42 16.13
CA HIS A 44 -13.86 1.00 15.77
C HIS A 44 -15.00 0.48 14.88
N LYS A 45 -16.18 1.08 14.92
CA LYS A 45 -17.32 0.68 14.06
C LYS A 45 -17.21 1.28 12.65
N GLU A 46 -16.56 2.44 12.54
CA GLU A 46 -16.44 3.17 11.28
C GLU A 46 -15.31 2.66 10.40
N VAL A 47 -14.28 2.03 10.99
CA VAL A 47 -13.12 1.50 10.24
C VAL A 47 -13.56 0.57 9.10
N ILE A 48 -14.60 -0.25 9.30
CA ILE A 48 -15.15 -1.15 8.26
C ILE A 48 -15.47 -0.41 6.95
N ARG A 49 -15.85 0.86 7.05
CA ARG A 49 -16.21 1.74 5.92
C ARG A 49 -15.08 2.68 5.49
N GLN A 50 -13.85 2.47 5.97
CA GLN A 50 -12.71 3.32 5.64
C GLN A 50 -12.47 3.38 4.13
N LYS A 51 -12.54 2.23 3.43
CA LYS A 51 -12.50 2.21 1.96
C LYS A 51 -13.82 2.75 1.42
N LEU A 52 -13.76 3.97 0.90
CA LEU A 52 -14.87 4.64 0.27
C LEU A 52 -15.09 4.10 -1.14
N THR A 53 -16.35 3.93 -1.50
CA THR A 53 -16.78 3.48 -2.84
C THR A 53 -17.76 4.45 -3.48
N PHE A 54 -18.15 5.50 -2.75
CA PHE A 54 -19.11 6.52 -3.18
C PHE A 54 -19.03 7.78 -2.28
N PRO A 55 -19.25 8.98 -2.83
CA PRO A 55 -19.32 9.30 -4.26
C PRO A 55 -17.95 9.08 -4.94
N PRO A 56 -17.90 8.87 -6.27
CA PRO A 56 -16.65 8.67 -6.99
C PRO A 56 -15.58 9.74 -6.69
N GLY A 57 -16.00 11.00 -6.50
CA GLY A 57 -15.09 12.10 -6.14
C GLY A 57 -14.47 12.02 -4.73
N ASN A 58 -14.82 11.01 -3.93
CA ASN A 58 -14.23 10.74 -2.61
C ASN A 58 -13.40 9.44 -2.60
N VAL A 59 -13.18 8.80 -3.75
CA VAL A 59 -12.35 7.60 -3.84
C VAL A 59 -10.94 8.04 -4.22
N PHE A 60 -10.01 7.96 -3.27
CA PHE A 60 -8.63 8.45 -3.44
C PHE A 60 -7.63 7.32 -3.20
N HIS A 61 -6.84 6.97 -4.21
CA HIS A 61 -5.81 5.91 -4.10
C HIS A 61 -4.74 6.21 -3.03
N SER A 62 -4.46 7.49 -2.75
CA SER A 62 -3.56 7.88 -1.65
C SER A 62 -4.08 7.44 -0.28
N ASP A 63 -5.40 7.54 -0.08
CA ASP A 63 -6.08 7.14 1.15
C ASP A 63 -6.04 5.61 1.30
N ASP A 64 -6.16 4.89 0.18
CA ASP A 64 -6.06 3.43 0.15
C ASP A 64 -4.65 2.96 0.52
N ARG A 65 -3.61 3.57 -0.06
CA ARG A 65 -2.21 3.30 0.33
C ARG A 65 -2.00 3.53 1.81
N LEU A 66 -2.48 4.66 2.33
CA LEU A 66 -2.36 5.00 3.74
C LEU A 66 -3.07 3.97 4.62
N ALA A 67 -4.29 3.59 4.30
CA ALA A 67 -5.05 2.60 5.04
C ALA A 67 -4.31 1.25 5.16
N PHE A 68 -3.77 0.75 4.04
CA PHE A 68 -3.00 -0.49 4.01
C PHE A 68 -1.73 -0.40 4.86
N TYR A 69 -1.04 0.73 4.83
CA TYR A 69 0.11 0.97 5.71
C TYR A 69 -0.28 0.92 7.20
N VAL A 70 -1.43 1.50 7.54
CA VAL A 70 -1.95 1.64 8.91
C VAL A 70 -2.47 0.32 9.48
N TYR A 71 -3.03 -0.57 8.65
CA TYR A 71 -3.49 -1.88 9.11
C TYR A 71 -2.38 -2.73 9.73
N HIS A 72 -1.13 -2.60 9.25
CA HIS A 72 -0.02 -3.40 9.74
C HIS A 72 0.25 -3.21 11.24
N PRO A 73 0.59 -2.00 11.73
CA PRO A 73 0.81 -1.81 13.16
C PRO A 73 -0.47 -2.01 13.98
N LEU A 74 -1.66 -1.64 13.45
CA LEU A 74 -2.92 -1.84 14.16
C LEU A 74 -3.17 -3.32 14.44
N LEU A 75 -3.14 -4.17 13.41
CA LEU A 75 -3.30 -5.61 13.57
C LEU A 75 -2.11 -6.26 14.27
N GLN A 76 -0.91 -5.68 14.26
CA GLN A 76 0.20 -6.24 15.02
C GLN A 76 0.00 -6.07 16.54
N TYR A 77 -0.51 -4.92 16.98
CA TYR A 77 -0.55 -4.57 18.40
C TYR A 77 -1.92 -4.76 19.08
N THR A 78 -3.03 -4.85 18.34
CA THR A 78 -4.35 -5.12 18.94
C THR A 78 -4.43 -6.56 19.45
N LYS A 79 -4.53 -6.69 20.79
CA LYS A 79 -4.67 -7.95 21.53
C LYS A 79 -6.12 -8.38 21.74
N ASP A 80 -7.04 -7.41 21.79
CA ASP A 80 -8.47 -7.67 21.96
C ASP A 80 -8.99 -8.45 20.73
N PRO A 81 -9.54 -9.66 20.91
CA PRO A 81 -9.97 -10.49 19.79
C PRO A 81 -11.19 -9.93 19.05
N GLU A 82 -12.07 -9.18 19.71
CA GLU A 82 -13.24 -8.56 19.08
C GLU A 82 -12.81 -7.40 18.20
N LEU A 83 -11.97 -6.50 18.71
CA LEU A 83 -11.42 -5.39 17.93
C LEU A 83 -10.57 -5.89 16.76
N ARG A 84 -9.71 -6.90 17.00
CA ARG A 84 -8.91 -7.53 15.95
C ARG A 84 -9.80 -8.11 14.85
N SER A 85 -10.92 -8.72 15.20
CA SER A 85 -11.89 -9.26 14.23
C SER A 85 -12.49 -8.15 13.36
N ILE A 86 -12.85 -7.01 13.97
CA ILE A 86 -13.38 -5.85 13.24
C ILE A 86 -12.34 -5.28 12.27
N TYR A 87 -11.10 -5.08 12.72
CA TYR A 87 -10.02 -4.55 11.88
C TYR A 87 -9.65 -5.50 10.74
N ARG A 88 -9.63 -6.81 10.99
CA ARG A 88 -9.40 -7.80 9.93
C ARG A 88 -10.53 -7.79 8.89
N ARG A 89 -11.79 -7.73 9.30
CA ARG A 89 -12.94 -7.59 8.38
C ARG A 89 -12.88 -6.31 7.56
N SER A 90 -12.37 -5.23 8.16
CA SER A 90 -12.13 -3.97 7.48
C SER A 90 -11.08 -4.12 6.38
N LEU A 91 -9.92 -4.74 6.71
CA LEU A 91 -8.87 -5.05 5.73
C LEU A 91 -9.38 -5.95 4.60
N GLU A 92 -10.10 -7.04 4.93
CA GLU A 92 -10.69 -7.96 3.96
C GLU A 92 -11.62 -7.23 2.98
N ARG A 93 -12.51 -6.37 3.49
CA ARG A 93 -13.38 -5.56 2.63
C ARG A 93 -12.58 -4.59 1.75
N SER A 94 -11.59 -3.91 2.32
CA SER A 94 -10.75 -2.97 1.57
C SER A 94 -9.98 -3.69 0.45
N TRP A 95 -9.36 -4.82 0.75
CA TRP A 95 -8.66 -5.63 -0.25
C TRP A 95 -9.59 -6.14 -1.34
N GLU A 96 -10.76 -6.68 -1.01
CA GLU A 96 -11.70 -7.16 -2.04
C GLU A 96 -12.14 -6.04 -3.01
N ILE A 97 -12.24 -4.80 -2.54
CA ILE A 97 -12.54 -3.64 -3.38
C ILE A 97 -11.33 -3.28 -4.27
N GLU A 98 -10.13 -3.24 -3.69
CA GLU A 98 -8.86 -2.93 -4.39
C GLU A 98 -8.37 -4.07 -5.29
N ARG A 99 -8.89 -5.29 -5.10
CA ARG A 99 -8.40 -6.50 -5.74
C ARG A 99 -8.38 -6.40 -7.26
N ILE A 100 -9.32 -5.66 -7.86
CA ILE A 100 -9.35 -5.42 -9.32
C ILE A 100 -8.07 -4.73 -9.83
N GLU A 101 -7.38 -3.96 -9.00
CA GLU A 101 -6.22 -3.17 -9.43
C GLU A 101 -4.94 -4.02 -9.59
N HIS A 102 -4.93 -5.26 -9.09
CA HIS A 102 -3.76 -6.17 -9.10
C HIS A 102 -2.48 -5.49 -8.59
N VAL A 103 -2.62 -4.61 -7.58
CA VAL A 103 -1.51 -3.84 -7.01
C VAL A 103 -0.76 -4.72 -5.99
N PRO A 104 0.54 -5.01 -6.21
CA PRO A 104 1.32 -5.88 -5.33
C PRO A 104 1.33 -5.43 -3.87
N TRP A 105 1.39 -4.13 -3.60
CA TRP A 105 1.41 -3.57 -2.24
C TRP A 105 0.19 -4.02 -1.40
N PHE A 106 -1.02 -3.91 -1.97
CA PHE A 106 -2.26 -4.31 -1.29
C PHE A 106 -2.32 -5.82 -1.09
N ASN A 107 -1.93 -6.57 -2.11
CA ASN A 107 -1.90 -8.03 -2.09
C ASN A 107 -0.95 -8.57 -1.01
N PHE A 108 0.30 -8.09 -0.97
CA PHE A 108 1.27 -8.58 0.01
C PHE A 108 0.88 -8.22 1.44
N ILE A 109 0.32 -7.03 1.70
CA ILE A 109 -0.17 -6.68 3.04
C ILE A 109 -1.35 -7.55 3.45
N TYR A 110 -2.29 -7.79 2.54
CA TYR A 110 -3.43 -8.67 2.79
C TYR A 110 -2.94 -10.08 3.18
N GLY A 111 -2.07 -10.68 2.36
CA GLY A 111 -1.51 -12.00 2.65
C GLY A 111 -0.73 -12.03 3.96
N ALA A 112 0.05 -10.97 4.26
CA ALA A 112 0.89 -10.90 5.44
C ALA A 112 0.07 -10.85 6.75
N LEU A 113 -1.03 -10.11 6.75
CA LEU A 113 -1.85 -9.88 7.94
C LEU A 113 -2.95 -10.92 8.13
N THR A 114 -3.30 -11.68 7.09
CA THR A 114 -4.37 -12.69 7.14
C THR A 114 -3.88 -14.13 6.99
N GLY A 115 -2.74 -14.36 6.35
CA GLY A 115 -2.27 -15.69 5.97
C GLY A 115 -3.06 -16.34 4.83
N ASN A 116 -4.00 -15.62 4.21
CA ASN A 116 -4.78 -16.12 3.08
C ASN A 116 -4.01 -15.96 1.76
N ASP A 117 -4.53 -16.61 0.71
CA ASP A 117 -4.11 -16.33 -0.66
C ASP A 117 -4.33 -14.85 -1.01
N CYS A 118 -3.31 -14.24 -1.60
CA CYS A 118 -3.28 -12.84 -1.96
C CYS A 118 -2.90 -12.62 -3.42
N GLU A 119 -3.14 -13.60 -4.30
CA GLU A 119 -2.82 -13.50 -5.73
C GLU A 119 -1.32 -13.26 -5.96
N LEU A 120 -0.51 -14.07 -5.26
CA LEU A 120 0.95 -13.95 -5.21
C LEU A 120 1.59 -14.01 -6.60
N ASP A 121 1.10 -14.88 -7.48
CA ASP A 121 1.64 -15.03 -8.84
C ASP A 121 1.43 -13.75 -9.66
N GLN A 122 0.24 -13.16 -9.60
CA GLN A 122 -0.10 -11.91 -10.26
C GLN A 122 0.72 -10.75 -9.70
N ALA A 123 0.82 -10.64 -8.38
CA ALA A 123 1.60 -9.60 -7.72
C ALA A 123 3.10 -9.70 -8.06
N THR A 124 3.64 -10.91 -8.13
CA THR A 124 5.04 -11.14 -8.51
C THR A 124 5.28 -10.88 -10.00
N ALA A 125 4.34 -11.25 -10.87
CA ALA A 125 4.40 -10.94 -12.30
C ALA A 125 4.44 -9.43 -12.52
N HIS A 126 3.57 -8.67 -11.84
CA HIS A 126 3.55 -7.21 -11.88
C HIS A 126 4.92 -6.62 -11.51
N LEU A 127 5.57 -7.08 -10.42
CA LEU A 127 6.90 -6.60 -10.04
C LEU A 127 7.98 -6.91 -11.10
N ARG A 128 7.89 -8.04 -11.80
CA ARG A 128 8.82 -8.41 -12.90
C ARG A 128 8.59 -7.61 -14.17
N GLU A 129 7.41 -7.05 -14.32
CA GLU A 129 6.98 -6.30 -15.49
C GLU A 129 7.34 -4.81 -15.41
N TRP A 130 7.78 -4.35 -14.24
CA TRP A 130 8.18 -2.96 -14.05
C TRP A 130 9.39 -2.56 -14.90
N PRO A 131 9.34 -1.40 -15.59
CA PRO A 131 10.46 -0.93 -16.40
C PRO A 131 11.60 -0.45 -15.50
N LEU A 132 12.84 -0.71 -15.90
CA LEU A 132 14.03 -0.36 -15.11
C LEU A 132 14.43 1.11 -15.24
N ASP A 133 14.11 1.77 -16.36
CA ASP A 133 14.45 3.17 -16.58
C ASP A 133 13.55 4.15 -15.80
N LEU A 134 12.35 3.69 -15.42
CA LEU A 134 11.29 4.43 -14.76
C LEU A 134 10.89 5.74 -15.47
N ILE A 135 11.24 5.90 -16.75
CA ILE A 135 10.86 7.07 -17.53
C ILE A 135 9.36 6.95 -17.85
N LYS A 136 8.59 8.03 -17.61
CA LYS A 136 7.14 8.05 -17.85
C LYS A 136 6.84 8.34 -19.32
N TYR A 137 6.92 7.31 -20.16
CA TYR A 137 6.54 7.38 -21.57
C TYR A 137 5.04 7.55 -21.75
N ASN A 138 4.61 8.10 -22.89
CA ASN A 138 3.20 8.10 -23.22
C ASN A 138 2.75 6.71 -23.64
N PHE A 139 1.57 6.34 -23.19
CA PHE A 139 0.88 5.14 -23.63
C PHE A 139 -0.59 5.48 -23.90
N ARG A 140 -1.18 4.77 -24.86
CA ARG A 140 -2.59 4.90 -25.20
C ARG A 140 -3.15 3.53 -25.48
N ASN A 141 -3.91 2.97 -24.54
CA ASN A 141 -4.57 1.68 -24.70
C ASN A 141 -6.08 1.81 -25.00
N SER A 142 -6.68 3.01 -24.84
CA SER A 142 -8.12 3.24 -25.02
C SER A 142 -8.69 2.90 -26.40
N HIS A 143 -7.82 2.78 -27.41
CA HIS A 143 -8.21 2.39 -28.77
C HIS A 143 -8.53 0.89 -28.90
N ARG A 144 -8.17 0.08 -27.90
CA ARG A 144 -8.34 -1.37 -27.91
C ARG A 144 -9.77 -1.78 -27.56
N ALA A 145 -10.32 -2.71 -28.35
CA ALA A 145 -11.67 -3.21 -28.15
C ALA A 145 -11.77 -4.31 -27.08
N ASP A 146 -10.66 -4.92 -26.66
CA ASP A 146 -10.63 -6.02 -25.68
C ASP A 146 -10.60 -5.55 -24.21
N ILE A 147 -10.59 -4.24 -23.97
CA ILE A 147 -10.47 -3.66 -22.64
C ILE A 147 -11.86 -3.51 -22.02
N HIS A 148 -12.17 -4.40 -21.08
CA HIS A 148 -13.39 -4.37 -20.31
C HIS A 148 -13.12 -4.67 -18.84
N THR A 149 -13.99 -4.16 -17.97
CA THR A 149 -13.99 -4.56 -16.56
C THR A 149 -14.22 -6.06 -16.45
N PRO A 150 -13.35 -6.80 -15.73
CA PRO A 150 -13.52 -8.22 -15.53
C PRO A 150 -14.89 -8.56 -14.91
N LYS A 151 -15.51 -9.64 -15.38
CA LYS A 151 -16.82 -10.07 -14.89
C LYS A 151 -16.76 -10.31 -13.37
N GLY A 152 -17.69 -9.70 -12.65
CA GLY A 152 -17.78 -9.82 -11.18
C GLY A 152 -17.12 -8.68 -10.41
N TYR A 153 -16.35 -7.81 -11.08
CA TYR A 153 -15.72 -6.66 -10.45
C TYR A 153 -16.47 -5.35 -10.72
N THR A 154 -16.30 -4.37 -9.83
CA THR A 154 -16.78 -3.00 -9.99
C THR A 154 -15.59 -2.04 -9.81
N PRO A 155 -15.23 -1.23 -10.80
CA PRO A 155 -14.09 -0.32 -10.71
C PRO A 155 -14.50 0.96 -9.97
N TYR A 156 -14.59 0.89 -8.64
CA TYR A 156 -15.07 2.02 -7.82
C TYR A 156 -14.20 3.27 -7.94
N SER A 157 -12.90 3.11 -8.20
CA SER A 157 -11.94 4.18 -8.42
C SER A 157 -11.95 4.73 -9.86
N GLY A 158 -12.83 4.22 -10.73
CA GLY A 158 -12.84 4.53 -12.16
C GLY A 158 -11.92 3.61 -12.98
N GLY A 159 -11.73 3.95 -14.26
CA GLY A 159 -10.98 3.12 -15.20
C GLY A 159 -11.74 1.86 -15.62
N VAL A 160 -10.99 0.85 -16.07
CA VAL A 160 -11.57 -0.32 -16.76
C VAL A 160 -11.05 -1.64 -16.20
N ARG A 161 -9.73 -1.89 -16.30
CA ARG A 161 -9.07 -3.13 -15.88
C ARG A 161 -7.63 -2.82 -15.45
N PRO A 162 -6.96 -3.71 -14.71
CA PRO A 162 -5.55 -3.54 -14.42
C PRO A 162 -4.73 -3.71 -15.69
N PHE A 163 -3.71 -2.86 -15.86
CA PHE A 163 -2.74 -2.95 -16.95
C PHE A 163 -1.39 -3.42 -16.43
N SER A 164 -0.68 -4.21 -17.24
CA SER A 164 0.72 -4.53 -16.94
C SER A 164 1.55 -3.25 -16.92
N PRO A 165 2.55 -3.12 -16.02
CA PRO A 165 3.53 -2.06 -16.11
C PRO A 165 4.28 -2.01 -17.45
N ARG A 166 4.34 -3.12 -18.20
CA ARG A 166 4.90 -3.15 -19.58
C ARG A 166 4.02 -2.44 -20.61
N GLU A 167 2.71 -2.42 -20.39
CA GLU A 167 1.74 -1.73 -21.26
C GLU A 167 1.55 -0.26 -20.85
N THR A 168 2.16 0.14 -19.73
CA THR A 168 2.04 1.48 -19.16
C THR A 168 3.42 2.00 -18.71
N ASN A 169 3.59 2.31 -17.41
CA ASN A 169 4.83 2.77 -16.81
C ASN A 169 4.95 2.23 -15.39
N GLY A 170 6.11 2.45 -14.77
CA GLY A 170 6.18 2.45 -13.32
C GLY A 170 5.34 3.57 -12.69
N ARG A 171 4.69 3.28 -11.56
CA ARG A 171 3.83 4.24 -10.82
C ARG A 171 3.90 3.94 -9.33
N ARG A 172 3.51 4.89 -8.49
CA ARG A 172 3.40 4.62 -7.05
C ARG A 172 2.06 3.98 -6.74
N TRP A 173 1.95 3.39 -5.56
CA TRP A 173 0.69 2.81 -5.05
C TRP A 173 -0.37 3.84 -4.65
N ILE A 174 -0.22 5.10 -5.11
CA ILE A 174 -1.16 6.20 -4.92
C ILE A 174 -1.81 6.62 -6.25
N ASP A 175 -1.45 5.97 -7.35
CA ASP A 175 -1.96 6.22 -8.69
C ASP A 175 -2.96 5.13 -9.07
N SER A 176 -3.91 5.45 -9.96
CA SER A 176 -4.80 4.45 -10.56
C SER A 176 -4.00 3.51 -11.46
N TRP A 177 -4.27 2.21 -11.33
CA TRP A 177 -3.76 1.16 -12.23
C TRP A 177 -4.78 0.74 -13.29
N LEU A 178 -5.93 1.40 -13.32
CA LEU A 178 -7.06 1.09 -14.18
C LEU A 178 -7.17 2.01 -15.39
N ASP A 179 -6.28 3.01 -15.49
CA ASP A 179 -6.29 4.03 -16.55
C ASP A 179 -5.62 3.50 -17.83
N PRO A 180 -6.34 3.51 -18.98
CA PRO A 180 -5.82 2.97 -20.24
C PRO A 180 -4.81 3.90 -20.92
N ASP A 181 -4.85 5.20 -20.63
CA ASP A 181 -4.05 6.23 -21.30
C ASP A 181 -3.32 7.09 -20.26
N GLY A 182 -2.12 7.57 -20.60
CA GLY A 182 -1.35 8.43 -19.71
C GLY A 182 0.12 8.59 -20.12
N GLY A 183 0.95 8.98 -19.16
CA GLY A 183 2.36 9.30 -19.35
C GLY A 183 2.67 10.79 -19.23
N SER A 184 3.95 11.16 -19.36
CA SER A 184 4.40 12.55 -19.25
C SER A 184 5.38 12.94 -20.36
N ASN A 185 5.18 12.44 -21.59
CA ASN A 185 6.06 12.70 -22.75
C ASN A 185 7.55 12.44 -22.44
N ALA A 186 7.85 11.46 -21.59
CA ALA A 186 9.21 11.18 -21.10
C ALA A 186 9.91 12.37 -20.39
N ARG A 187 9.15 13.30 -19.83
CA ARG A 187 9.65 14.47 -19.08
C ARG A 187 9.74 14.24 -17.57
N GLU A 188 9.28 13.08 -17.11
CA GLU A 188 9.30 12.67 -15.72
C GLU A 188 9.91 11.28 -15.60
N VAL A 189 10.58 11.06 -14.48
CA VAL A 189 11.08 9.75 -14.05
C VAL A 189 10.37 9.42 -12.75
N GLU A 190 9.75 8.26 -12.70
CA GLU A 190 9.13 7.75 -11.48
C GLU A 190 10.22 7.31 -10.49
N ASP A 191 9.99 7.52 -9.21
CA ASP A 191 10.93 7.04 -8.21
C ASP A 191 10.74 5.52 -7.97
N PRO A 192 11.82 4.76 -7.66
CA PRO A 192 11.73 3.31 -7.50
C PRO A 192 11.08 2.87 -6.18
N SER A 193 10.62 3.79 -5.32
CA SER A 193 10.21 3.44 -3.96
C SER A 193 9.01 2.51 -3.91
N GLY A 194 8.06 2.64 -4.85
CA GLY A 194 6.95 1.69 -4.98
C GLY A 194 7.42 0.28 -5.32
N TRP A 195 8.51 0.14 -6.09
CA TRP A 195 9.08 -1.19 -6.35
C TRP A 195 9.70 -1.77 -5.11
N LEU A 196 10.50 -0.95 -4.44
CA LEU A 196 11.24 -1.36 -3.27
C LEU A 196 10.31 -1.71 -2.09
N ASP A 197 9.26 -0.92 -1.84
CA ASP A 197 8.38 -1.14 -0.69
C ASP A 197 7.61 -2.47 -0.80
N ALA A 198 6.99 -2.77 -1.95
CA ALA A 198 6.26 -4.01 -2.19
C ALA A 198 7.20 -5.22 -2.24
N TYR A 199 8.34 -5.09 -2.93
CA TYR A 199 9.32 -6.17 -3.00
C TYR A 199 9.83 -6.54 -1.61
N TRP A 200 10.27 -5.57 -0.81
CA TRP A 200 10.81 -5.85 0.52
C TRP A 200 9.75 -6.31 1.51
N MET A 201 8.50 -5.83 1.40
CA MET A 201 7.36 -6.38 2.15
C MET A 201 7.18 -7.88 1.88
N ALA A 202 7.13 -8.27 0.62
CA ALA A 202 6.98 -9.68 0.22
C ALA A 202 8.18 -10.54 0.65
N ARG A 203 9.41 -10.00 0.56
CA ARG A 203 10.64 -10.68 1.04
C ARG A 203 10.60 -10.90 2.55
N TYR A 204 10.20 -9.88 3.31
CA TYR A 204 10.13 -9.93 4.78
C TYR A 204 9.12 -10.99 5.25
N HIS A 205 7.97 -11.09 4.59
CA HIS A 205 6.95 -12.09 4.89
C HIS A 205 7.16 -13.45 4.20
N GLY A 206 8.28 -13.66 3.50
CA GLY A 206 8.62 -14.93 2.88
C GLY A 206 7.79 -15.31 1.65
N MET A 207 7.02 -14.38 1.09
CA MET A 207 6.23 -14.58 -0.13
C MET A 207 7.11 -14.57 -1.39
N ILE A 208 8.14 -13.74 -1.38
CA ILE A 208 9.24 -13.80 -2.34
C ILE A 208 10.46 -14.29 -1.58
N THR A 209 11.10 -15.35 -2.09
CA THR A 209 12.30 -15.92 -1.46
C THR A 209 13.57 -15.38 -2.09
N ALA A 210 14.71 -15.69 -1.48
CA ALA A 210 16.00 -15.39 -2.08
C ALA A 210 16.16 -16.14 -3.41
N PRO A 211 16.93 -15.58 -4.38
CA PRO A 211 17.26 -16.29 -5.60
C PRO A 211 17.81 -17.69 -5.31
N ALA A 212 17.30 -18.71 -6.01
CA ALA A 212 17.77 -20.09 -5.90
C ALA A 212 19.06 -20.29 -6.72
N THR A 213 20.10 -19.51 -6.42
CA THR A 213 21.41 -19.60 -7.06
C THR A 213 22.52 -19.34 -6.03
N ASN A 214 23.65 -20.02 -6.20
CA ASN A 214 24.87 -19.79 -5.43
C ASN A 214 25.87 -18.91 -6.20
N ASP A 215 25.49 -18.41 -7.38
CA ASP A 215 26.34 -17.54 -8.18
C ASP A 215 26.43 -16.14 -7.53
N PRO A 216 27.61 -15.74 -7.00
CA PRO A 216 27.78 -14.47 -6.33
C PRO A 216 27.58 -13.27 -7.26
N GLU A 217 27.77 -13.42 -8.58
CA GLU A 217 27.52 -12.36 -9.56
C GLU A 217 26.03 -12.04 -9.71
N LEU A 218 25.16 -13.03 -9.43
CA LEU A 218 23.71 -12.87 -9.50
C LEU A 218 23.07 -12.48 -8.16
N THR A 219 23.83 -12.58 -7.06
CA THR A 219 23.32 -12.28 -5.69
C THR A 219 24.01 -11.09 -5.03
N SER A 220 24.95 -10.44 -5.71
CA SER A 220 25.66 -9.27 -5.18
C SER A 220 25.83 -8.19 -6.23
N VAL A 221 26.04 -6.94 -5.78
CA VAL A 221 26.36 -5.81 -6.65
C VAL A 221 27.76 -5.32 -6.28
N PRO A 222 28.67 -5.10 -7.25
CA PRO A 222 30.00 -4.58 -6.96
C PRO A 222 29.92 -3.25 -6.21
N LYS A 223 30.67 -3.13 -5.10
CA LYS A 223 30.81 -1.85 -4.42
C LYS A 223 31.50 -0.86 -5.35
N ARG A 224 30.78 0.18 -5.78
CA ARG A 224 31.31 1.20 -6.69
C ARG A 224 32.37 2.12 -6.05
N GLY A 225 32.53 2.08 -4.73
CA GLY A 225 33.49 2.93 -4.00
C GLY A 225 33.22 4.44 -4.10
N LEU A 226 32.01 4.83 -4.53
CA LEU A 226 31.66 6.22 -4.74
C LEU A 226 31.26 6.90 -3.43
N GLN A 227 31.85 8.06 -3.14
CA GLN A 227 31.41 8.98 -2.09
C GLN A 227 30.78 10.21 -2.74
N LEU A 228 29.49 10.11 -3.11
CA LEU A 228 28.72 11.19 -3.76
C LEU A 228 27.84 11.97 -2.77
N GLY A 229 27.78 11.53 -1.51
CA GLY A 229 27.01 12.19 -0.46
C GLY A 229 27.76 13.38 0.16
N ALA A 230 27.05 14.13 0.99
CA ALA A 230 27.66 15.15 1.84
C ALA A 230 28.69 14.55 2.80
N GLU A 231 29.69 15.33 3.22
CA GLU A 231 30.60 14.89 4.28
C GLU A 231 29.82 14.47 5.54
N PRO A 232 30.25 13.40 6.24
CA PRO A 232 29.67 13.02 7.51
C PRO A 232 29.63 14.22 8.46
N TYR A 233 28.51 14.39 9.17
CA TYR A 233 28.37 15.46 10.15
C TYR A 233 29.46 15.37 11.23
N LYS A 234 30.32 16.40 11.30
CA LYS A 234 31.39 16.55 12.30
C LYS A 234 31.04 17.56 13.40
N GLY A 235 29.78 17.98 13.48
CA GLY A 235 29.32 18.94 14.47
C GLY A 235 29.12 18.31 15.86
N PRO A 236 28.68 19.10 16.86
CA PRO A 236 28.44 18.62 18.21
C PRO A 236 27.43 17.46 18.25
N PRO A 237 27.52 16.54 19.22
CA PRO A 237 26.55 15.46 19.36
C PRO A 237 25.13 16.01 19.48
N ARG A 238 24.12 15.22 19.06
CA ARG A 238 22.71 15.57 19.29
C ARG A 238 22.53 15.79 20.80
N PRO A 239 21.78 16.83 21.22
CA PRO A 239 21.44 17.00 22.62
C PRO A 239 20.82 15.71 23.18
N GLU A 240 21.18 15.36 24.42
CA GLU A 240 20.52 14.30 25.19
C GLU A 240 19.04 14.64 25.45
#